data_AF-A0A8T4QBV0-F1
#
_entry.id   AF-A0A8T4QBV0-F1
#
_cell.length_a   1.000
_cell.length_b   1.000
_cell.length_c   1.000
_cell.angle_alpha   90.00
_cell.angle_beta   90.00
_cell.angle_gamma   90.00
#
_symmetry.space_group_name_H-M   'P 1'
#
loop_
_entity.id
_entity.type
_entity.pdbx_description
1 polymer ?
#
loop_
_entity_poly.entity_id
_entity_poly.type
_entity_poly.pdbx_seq_one_letter_code
_entity_poly.pdbx_strand_id
1 'polypeptide(L)'
;MFFGKKGDAGVGVIFIIVVIVLFLMWVVTYSQRECNSNEDCSKDSYCGSDFSCHQYPNIVQQKVAAADYTVPAFLLGLSIVVAAIILRKRDSGNSPAAAPSAPHFSHRPTHDEGDRSMASSQYFEHYGEDATPLGGEKHH
;
A
#
# COMPACT_ATOMS: atom_id res chain seq x y z
N MET A 1 0.07 4.31 -41.00
CA MET A 1 1.21 4.63 -41.89
C MET A 1 2.35 3.69 -41.51
N PHE A 2 2.43 2.51 -42.13
CA PHE A 2 3.57 1.59 -41.98
C PHE A 2 3.98 1.22 -43.41
N PHE A 3 4.96 1.96 -43.94
CA PHE A 3 5.52 1.74 -45.27
C PHE A 3 6.63 0.69 -45.18
N GLY A 4 6.51 -0.38 -45.97
CA GLY A 4 7.52 -1.43 -46.06
C GLY A 4 8.75 -1.02 -46.86
N LYS A 5 9.91 -1.51 -46.45
CA LYS A 5 11.10 -1.72 -47.29
C LYS A 5 11.81 -2.97 -46.78
N LYS A 6 12.36 -3.77 -47.70
CA LYS A 6 12.98 -5.08 -47.48
C LYS A 6 14.16 -4.96 -46.49
N GLY A 7 13.86 -5.05 -45.20
CA GLY A 7 14.83 -4.94 -44.10
C GLY A 7 14.22 -5.16 -42.71
N ASP A 8 12.98 -5.64 -42.63
CA ASP A 8 12.17 -5.55 -41.40
C ASP A 8 11.78 -6.90 -40.78
N ALA A 9 12.18 -8.03 -41.37
CA ALA A 9 11.89 -9.34 -40.78
C ALA A 9 12.58 -9.51 -39.41
N GLY A 10 13.81 -8.99 -39.27
CA GLY A 10 14.56 -9.06 -38.01
C GLY A 10 13.94 -8.19 -36.90
N VAL A 11 13.52 -6.97 -37.23
CA VAL A 11 12.91 -6.05 -36.26
C VAL A 11 11.54 -6.56 -35.80
N GLY A 12 10.74 -7.11 -36.71
CA GLY A 12 9.45 -7.73 -36.37
C GLY A 12 9.60 -8.92 -35.42
N VAL A 13 10.59 -9.79 -35.66
CA VAL A 13 10.86 -10.94 -34.77
C VAL A 13 11.32 -10.49 -33.39
N ILE A 14 12.22 -9.51 -33.31
CA ILE A 14 12.68 -8.95 -32.02
C ILE A 14 11.50 -8.35 -31.25
N PHE A 15 10.64 -7.59 -31.92
CA PHE A 15 9.46 -7.00 -31.30
C PHE A 15 8.51 -8.07 -30.74
N ILE A 16 8.26 -9.14 -31.50
CA ILE A 16 7.43 -10.27 -31.05
C ILE A 16 8.04 -10.92 -29.80
N ILE A 17 9.36 -11.15 -29.78
CA ILE A 17 10.04 -11.73 -28.62
C ILE A 17 9.88 -10.83 -27.38
N VAL A 18 10.06 -9.52 -27.52
CA VAL A 18 9.88 -8.57 -26.41
C VAL A 18 8.45 -8.62 -25.86
N VAL A 19 7.45 -8.63 -26.73
CA VAL A 19 6.04 -8.74 -26.32
C VAL A 19 5.78 -10.04 -25.56
N ILE A 20 6.33 -11.17 -26.04
CA ILE A 20 6.19 -12.47 -25.36
C ILE A 20 6.86 -12.43 -23.98
N VAL A 21 8.06 -11.86 -23.86
CA VAL A 21 8.78 -11.77 -22.56
C VAL A 21 8.01 -10.90 -21.57
N LEU A 22 7.48 -9.75 -22.00
CA LEU A 22 6.66 -8.89 -21.15
C LEU A 22 5.38 -9.59 -20.71
N PHE A 23 4.73 -10.31 -21.62
CA PHE A 23 3.54 -11.09 -21.31
C PHE A 23 3.83 -12.20 -20.29
N LEU A 24 4.93 -12.94 -20.46
CA LEU A 24 5.34 -13.99 -19.52
C LEU A 24 5.68 -13.41 -18.14
N MET A 25 6.41 -12.30 -18.07
CA MET A 25 6.69 -11.63 -16.78
C MET A 25 5.40 -11.19 -16.08
N TRP A 26 4.44 -10.65 -16.84
CA TRP A 26 3.17 -10.22 -16.26
C TRP A 26 2.35 -11.41 -15.74
N VAL A 27 2.28 -12.51 -16.50
CA VAL A 27 1.59 -13.74 -16.09
C VAL A 27 2.22 -14.34 -14.83
N VAL A 28 3.55 -14.41 -14.75
CA VAL A 28 4.24 -14.92 -13.55
C VAL A 28 3.92 -14.04 -12.33
N THR A 29 3.96 -12.71 -12.50
CA THR A 29 3.65 -11.77 -11.41
C THR A 29 2.19 -11.87 -10.96
N TYR A 30 1.27 -12.10 -11.92
CA TYR A 30 -0.15 -12.28 -11.61
C TYR A 30 -0.41 -13.63 -10.93
N SER A 31 0.29 -14.70 -11.36
CA SER A 31 0.15 -16.05 -10.80
C SER A 31 0.71 -16.19 -9.39
N GLN A 32 1.64 -15.32 -8.97
CA GLN A 32 2.20 -15.36 -7.61
C GLN A 32 1.40 -14.55 -6.60
N ARG A 33 0.25 -14.00 -6.99
CA ARG A 33 -0.67 -13.32 -6.05
C ARG A 33 -1.41 -14.37 -5.24
N GLU A 34 -1.26 -14.32 -3.93
CA GLU A 34 -1.96 -15.20 -2.99
C GLU A 34 -3.32 -14.63 -2.60
N CYS A 35 -3.47 -13.30 -2.60
CA CYS A 35 -4.70 -12.60 -2.25
C CYS A 35 -4.93 -11.36 -3.12
N ASN A 36 -6.20 -10.94 -3.24
CA ASN A 36 -6.58 -9.67 -3.87
C ASN A 36 -7.38 -8.78 -2.91
N SER A 37 -8.00 -9.40 -1.91
CA SER A 37 -8.78 -8.78 -0.85
C SER A 37 -8.52 -9.46 0.49
N ASN A 38 -8.92 -8.82 1.58
CA ASN A 38 -8.79 -9.41 2.92
C ASN A 38 -9.67 -10.65 3.11
N GLU A 39 -10.72 -10.81 2.29
CA GLU A 39 -11.64 -11.96 2.35
C GLU A 39 -11.01 -13.24 1.77
N ASP A 40 -9.95 -13.10 0.95
CA ASP A 40 -9.19 -14.22 0.40
C ASP A 40 -8.24 -14.86 1.43
N CYS A 41 -7.97 -14.15 2.53
CA CYS A 41 -7.06 -14.58 3.60
C CYS A 41 -7.81 -15.22 4.78
N SER A 42 -7.08 -15.92 5.65
CA SER A 42 -7.63 -16.44 6.91
C SER A 42 -8.15 -15.31 7.81
N LYS A 43 -9.06 -15.62 8.75
CA LYS A 43 -9.70 -14.65 9.64
C LYS A 43 -8.71 -13.81 10.47
N ASP A 44 -7.53 -14.36 10.74
CA ASP A 44 -6.46 -13.70 11.50
C ASP A 44 -5.35 -13.12 10.60
N SER A 45 -5.66 -12.84 9.33
CA SER A 45 -4.71 -12.31 8.35
C SER A 45 -5.32 -11.21 7.47
N TYR A 46 -4.48 -10.37 6.87
CA TYR A 46 -4.86 -9.32 5.93
C TYR A 46 -4.05 -9.45 4.64
N CYS A 47 -4.59 -8.96 3.54
CA CYS A 47 -3.89 -8.95 2.26
C CYS A 47 -2.94 -7.75 2.19
N GLY A 48 -1.64 -8.02 2.06
CA GLY A 48 -0.61 -6.98 1.93
C GLY A 48 -0.56 -6.36 0.53
N SER A 49 0.14 -5.22 0.41
CA SER A 49 0.37 -4.58 -0.90
C SER A 49 1.23 -5.41 -1.86
N ASP A 50 1.93 -6.39 -1.31
CA ASP A 50 2.69 -7.42 -2.00
C ASP A 50 1.83 -8.59 -2.49
N PHE A 51 0.50 -8.53 -2.32
CA PHE A 51 -0.46 -9.58 -2.69
C PHE A 51 -0.25 -10.91 -1.96
N SER A 52 0.34 -10.86 -0.77
CA SER A 52 0.51 -11.98 0.16
C SER A 52 -0.31 -11.79 1.43
N CYS A 53 -0.76 -12.88 2.04
CA CYS A 53 -1.50 -12.83 3.30
C CYS A 53 -0.54 -12.68 4.49
N HIS A 54 -0.67 -11.59 5.25
CA HIS A 54 0.10 -11.31 6.46
C HIS A 54 -0.76 -11.52 7.70
N GLN A 55 -0.21 -12.06 8.79
CA GLN A 55 -0.96 -12.17 10.04
C GLN A 55 -1.16 -10.80 10.70
N TYR A 56 -2.32 -10.58 11.31
CA TYR A 56 -2.50 -9.40 12.15
C TYR A 56 -1.48 -9.42 13.29
N PRO A 57 -0.75 -8.32 13.54
CA PRO A 57 0.17 -8.25 14.65
C PRO A 57 -0.64 -8.41 15.95
N ASN A 58 -0.37 -9.49 16.69
CA ASN A 58 -0.95 -9.70 18.01
C ASN A 58 -0.46 -8.56 18.92
N ILE A 59 -1.35 -7.60 19.18
CA ILE A 59 -1.11 -6.30 19.82
C ILE A 59 -0.64 -6.42 21.29
N VAL A 60 -0.39 -7.63 21.77
CA VAL A 60 -0.05 -7.90 23.18
C VAL A 60 1.46 -7.96 23.44
N GLN A 61 2.33 -8.07 22.43
CA GLN A 61 3.78 -8.28 22.68
C GLN A 61 4.76 -7.63 21.70
N GLN A 62 4.34 -6.93 20.64
CA GLN A 62 5.29 -6.24 19.75
C GLN A 62 5.52 -4.80 20.20
N LYS A 63 6.35 -4.71 21.23
CA LYS A 63 7.27 -3.60 21.52
C LYS A 63 7.27 -2.49 20.46
N VAL A 64 6.46 -1.47 20.72
CA VAL A 64 6.83 -0.07 20.45
C VAL A 64 7.99 0.37 21.35
N ALA A 65 8.55 -0.56 22.15
CA ALA A 65 9.78 -0.39 22.90
C ALA A 65 10.98 -0.53 21.95
N ALA A 66 11.53 0.62 21.55
CA ALA A 66 12.84 0.80 20.90
C ALA A 66 12.94 0.54 19.39
N ALA A 67 12.07 1.17 18.59
CA ALA A 67 12.53 1.57 17.26
C ALA A 67 13.48 2.77 17.43
N ASP A 68 14.80 2.53 17.33
CA ASP A 68 15.81 3.57 17.42
C ASP A 68 15.76 4.48 16.17
N TYR A 69 14.95 5.54 16.25
CA TYR A 69 14.89 6.58 15.21
C TYR A 69 16.11 7.52 15.20
N THR A 70 17.10 7.26 16.04
CA THR A 70 18.34 8.02 16.12
C THR A 70 19.10 8.03 14.79
N VAL A 71 19.14 6.88 14.09
CA VAL A 71 19.82 6.76 12.79
C VAL A 71 19.10 7.57 11.69
N PRO A 72 17.78 7.40 11.44
CA PRO A 72 17.10 8.20 10.43
C PRO A 72 17.09 9.70 10.78
N ALA A 73 16.94 10.08 12.06
CA ALA A 73 17.00 11.47 12.47
C ALA A 73 18.39 12.11 12.23
N PHE A 74 19.47 11.36 12.46
CA PHE A 74 20.84 11.83 12.22
C PHE A 74 21.10 12.07 10.72
N LEU A 75 20.68 11.15 9.85
CA LEU A 75 20.82 11.32 8.39
C LEU A 75 20.05 12.55 7.89
N LEU A 76 18.84 12.75 8.40
CA LEU A 76 18.01 13.90 8.03
C LEU A 76 18.66 15.22 8.50
N GLY A 77 19.15 15.28 9.74
CA GLY A 77 19.90 16.42 10.25
C GLY A 77 21.17 16.72 9.43
N LEU A 78 21.95 15.68 9.08
CA LEU A 78 23.18 15.83 8.32
C LEU A 78 22.92 16.37 6.90
N SER A 79 21.83 15.92 6.26
CA SER A 79 21.44 16.42 4.93
C SER A 79 21.13 17.91 4.92
N ILE A 80 20.45 18.42 5.96
CA ILE A 80 20.11 19.84 6.10
C ILE A 80 21.38 20.68 6.29
N VAL A 81 22.33 20.22 7.12
CA VAL A 81 23.60 20.92 7.34
C VAL A 81 24.43 21.00 6.06
N VAL A 82 24.55 19.89 5.32
CA VAL A 82 25.26 19.85 4.04
C VAL A 82 24.60 20.80 3.02
N ALA A 83 23.28 20.77 2.91
CA ALA A 83 22.53 21.68 2.03
C ALA A 83 22.77 23.15 2.38
N ALA A 84 22.76 23.50 3.67
CA ALA A 84 23.01 24.86 4.14
C ALA A 84 24.43 25.35 3.81
N ILE A 85 25.45 24.48 3.90
CA ILE A 85 26.83 24.83 3.54
C ILE A 85 26.97 25.07 2.02
N ILE A 86 26.36 24.21 1.21
CA ILE A 86 26.36 24.37 -0.26
C ILE A 86 25.67 25.67 -0.66
N LEU A 87 24.54 26.00 -0.01
CA LEU A 87 23.79 27.22 -0.30
C LEU A 87 24.58 28.47 0.13
N ARG A 88 25.15 28.46 1.34
CA ARG A 88 25.97 29.58 1.87
C ARG A 88 27.17 29.91 0.99
N LYS A 89 27.73 28.92 0.28
CA LYS A 89 28.86 29.13 -0.65
C LYS A 89 28.43 29.80 -1.97
N ARG A 90 27.13 29.84 -2.29
CA ARG A 90 26.57 30.44 -3.51
C ARG A 90 26.09 31.89 -3.33
N ASP A 91 25.84 32.31 -2.09
CA ASP A 91 25.35 33.67 -1.79
C ASP A 91 26.41 34.79 -1.96
N SER A 92 27.65 34.46 -2.35
CA SER A 92 28.63 35.47 -2.77
C SER A 92 28.56 35.82 -4.26
N GLY A 93 27.63 35.26 -5.05
CA GLY A 93 27.60 35.54 -6.49
C GLY A 93 26.40 35.09 -7.33
N ASN A 94 25.26 34.66 -6.78
CA ASN A 94 24.03 34.62 -7.57
C ASN A 94 22.76 34.50 -6.71
N SER A 95 21.76 35.30 -7.10
CA SER A 95 20.41 35.39 -6.56
C SER A 95 19.74 34.04 -6.26
N PRO A 96 18.82 33.99 -5.28
CA PRO A 96 18.16 32.77 -4.83
C PRO A 96 17.44 32.09 -6.00
N ALA A 97 17.86 30.87 -6.32
CA ALA A 97 17.03 29.95 -7.09
C ALA A 97 15.74 29.78 -6.30
N ALA A 98 14.64 30.22 -6.92
CA ALA A 98 13.29 30.16 -6.40
C ALA A 98 13.09 28.85 -5.64
N ALA A 99 12.60 28.97 -4.40
CA ALA A 99 12.07 27.83 -3.67
C ALA A 99 11.20 27.01 -4.62
N PRO A 100 11.36 25.68 -4.70
CA PRO A 100 10.40 24.86 -5.41
C PRO A 100 9.05 25.23 -4.81
N SER A 101 8.21 25.89 -5.61
CA SER A 101 6.84 26.21 -5.26
C SER A 101 6.26 24.95 -4.65
N ALA A 102 5.86 25.04 -3.39
CA ALA A 102 5.25 23.93 -2.67
C ALA A 102 4.29 23.23 -3.64
N PRO A 103 4.32 21.88 -3.72
CA PRO A 103 3.34 21.18 -4.54
C PRO A 103 1.99 21.74 -4.12
N HIS A 104 1.30 22.34 -5.08
CA HIS A 104 -0.04 22.85 -4.89
C HIS A 104 -0.86 21.61 -4.52
N PHE A 105 -0.98 21.37 -3.21
CA PHE A 105 -1.82 20.33 -2.65
C PHE A 105 -3.23 20.84 -2.93
N SER A 106 -3.70 20.59 -4.16
CA SER A 106 -5.11 20.61 -4.45
C SER A 106 -5.71 19.69 -3.41
N HIS A 107 -6.30 20.30 -2.39
CA HIS A 107 -7.31 19.68 -1.57
C HIS A 107 -8.25 18.99 -2.56
N ARG A 108 -8.08 17.67 -2.69
CA ARG A 108 -9.10 16.83 -3.27
C ARG A 108 -10.23 16.96 -2.26
N PRO A 109 -11.36 17.61 -2.58
CA PRO A 109 -12.50 17.57 -1.68
C PRO A 109 -12.79 16.09 -1.46
N THR A 110 -12.66 15.67 -0.21
CA THR A 110 -13.28 14.45 0.29
C THR A 110 -14.76 14.67 0.11
N HIS A 111 -15.26 14.22 -1.04
CA HIS A 111 -16.68 14.13 -1.30
C HIS A 111 -17.22 13.14 -0.27
N ASP A 112 -18.11 13.64 0.60
CA ASP A 112 -19.21 12.94 1.30
C ASP A 112 -19.01 11.44 1.53
N GLU A 113 -18.85 10.89 2.73
CA GLU A 113 -19.51 11.20 4.01
C GLU A 113 -21.00 11.60 3.89
N GLY A 114 -21.75 10.87 3.08
CA GLY A 114 -23.20 10.99 2.97
C GLY A 114 -23.78 9.80 2.22
N ASP A 115 -24.12 8.75 2.97
CA ASP A 115 -25.10 7.67 2.66
C ASP A 115 -24.66 6.29 3.18
N ARG A 116 -24.39 6.21 4.48
CA ARG A 116 -24.51 4.94 5.25
C ARG A 116 -25.25 5.18 6.57
N SER A 117 -26.38 5.87 6.49
CA SER A 117 -27.43 5.80 7.48
C SER A 117 -28.69 5.34 6.77
N MET A 118 -28.93 4.03 6.75
CA MET A 118 -30.22 3.33 6.56
C MET A 118 -29.99 1.91 5.97
N ALA A 119 -29.29 1.04 6.71
CA ALA A 119 -29.37 -0.42 6.45
C ALA A 119 -28.98 -1.30 7.65
N SER A 120 -28.77 -0.76 8.85
CA SER A 120 -28.30 -1.55 10.01
C SER A 120 -29.30 -1.62 11.17
N SER A 121 -30.56 -1.24 10.96
CA SER A 121 -31.60 -1.34 12.01
C SER A 121 -32.61 -2.47 11.80
N GLN A 122 -32.36 -3.44 10.93
CA GLN A 122 -33.27 -4.59 10.74
C GLN A 122 -32.61 -5.97 10.93
N TYR A 123 -31.35 -6.04 11.34
CA TYR A 123 -30.67 -7.34 11.57
C TYR A 123 -30.39 -7.67 13.04
N PHE A 124 -30.97 -6.92 13.99
CA PHE A 124 -30.73 -7.13 15.43
C PHE A 124 -31.94 -7.64 16.23
N GLU A 125 -32.99 -8.15 15.59
CA GLU A 125 -34.19 -8.67 16.30
C GLU A 125 -34.42 -10.19 16.21
N HIS A 126 -33.45 -11.00 15.75
CA HIS A 126 -33.67 -12.45 15.62
C HIS A 126 -32.68 -13.38 16.33
N TYR A 127 -31.96 -12.89 17.34
CA TYR A 127 -31.19 -13.75 18.27
C TYR A 127 -31.56 -13.44 19.72
N GLY A 128 -32.74 -13.88 20.12
CA GLY A 128 -33.17 -13.82 21.50
C GLY A 128 -34.49 -14.53 21.65
N GLU A 129 -34.44 -15.85 21.84
CA GLU A 129 -35.41 -16.69 22.55
C GLU A 129 -35.18 -18.14 22.12
N ASP A 130 -34.20 -18.81 22.74
CA ASP A 130 -34.16 -20.27 22.89
C ASP A 130 -33.07 -20.62 23.92
N ALA A 131 -33.25 -20.11 25.14
CA ALA A 131 -32.50 -20.58 26.30
C ALA A 131 -33.26 -21.78 26.90
N THR A 132 -32.95 -22.97 26.41
CA THR A 132 -33.39 -24.24 27.02
C THR A 132 -32.65 -24.44 28.34
N PRO A 133 -33.35 -24.63 29.48
CA PRO A 133 -32.70 -25.02 30.73
C PRO A 133 -32.53 -26.54 30.74
N LEU A 134 -31.29 -27.01 30.64
CA LEU A 134 -30.88 -28.33 31.15
C LEU A 134 -30.03 -28.01 32.39
N GLY A 135 -30.57 -28.14 33.60
CA GLY A 135 -30.98 -29.43 34.14
C GLY A 135 -29.76 -29.97 34.88
N GLY A 136 -29.70 -29.68 36.18
CA GLY A 136 -28.57 -30.03 37.02
C GLY A 136 -28.45 -31.52 37.25
N GLU A 137 -27.22 -31.97 37.52
CA GLU A 137 -26.98 -33.20 38.25
C GLU A 137 -25.78 -33.00 39.16
N LYS A 138 -26.10 -32.85 40.46
CA LYS A 138 -25.17 -33.09 41.56
C LYS A 138 -24.89 -34.59 41.56
N HIS A 139 -23.67 -35.04 41.81
CA HIS A 139 -23.43 -36.20 42.69
C HIS A 139 -21.94 -36.33 43.05
N HIS A 140 -21.72 -36.27 44.38
CA HIS A 140 -20.67 -36.86 45.24
C HIS A 140 -19.19 -36.58 45.00
#